data_AF-A0A1Y3KIE0-F1
#
_entry.id   AF-A0A1Y3KIE0-F1
#
_cell.length_a   1.000
_cell.length_b   1.000
_cell.length_c   1.000
_cell.angle_alpha   90.00
_cell.angle_beta   90.00
_cell.angle_gamma   90.00
#
_symmetry.space_group_name_H-M   'P 1'
#
loop_
_entity.id
_entity.type
_entity.pdbx_description
1 polymer ?
#
loop_
_entity_poly.entity_id
_entity_poly.type
_entity_poly.pdbx_seq_one_letter_code
_entity_poly.pdbx_strand_id
1 'polypeptide(L)'
;MSLQSTSHDLYVHTYLGYQASIYVLWGASDESPTGMLVEVGKPGGTPRTLRASRQFSSSTEAILEGKVMAEQYVQNQASRA
;
A
#
# COMPACT_ATOMS: atom_id res chain seq x y z
N MET A 1 7.94 21.43 7.71
CA MET A 1 6.93 21.32 6.64
C MET A 1 5.96 20.22 7.03
N SER A 2 4.68 20.54 7.24
CA SER A 2 3.64 19.55 7.48
C SER A 2 3.22 18.94 6.14
N LEU A 3 3.43 17.63 5.98
CA LEU A 3 2.93 16.86 4.84
C LEU A 3 1.40 16.81 4.91
N GLN A 4 0.74 17.82 4.34
CA GLN A 4 -0.70 17.85 4.21
C GLN A 4 -1.04 17.16 2.88
N SER A 5 -1.18 15.82 2.92
CA SER A 5 -1.51 15.00 1.75
C SER A 5 -3.01 15.08 1.49
N THR A 6 -3.39 15.86 0.49
CA THR A 6 -4.76 15.95 -0.05
C THR A 6 -4.94 14.87 -1.12
N SER A 7 -5.91 13.98 -0.89
CA SER A 7 -6.31 12.81 -1.70
C SER A 7 -5.56 11.50 -1.41
N HIS A 8 -6.25 10.60 -0.70
CA HIS A 8 -5.81 9.23 -0.43
C HIS A 8 -6.75 8.29 -1.18
N ASP A 9 -6.34 7.78 -2.34
CA ASP A 9 -7.06 6.66 -2.96
C ASP A 9 -6.82 5.43 -2.09
N LEU A 10 -7.86 4.98 -1.38
CA LEU A 10 -7.84 3.76 -0.60
C LEU A 10 -8.30 2.60 -1.47
N TYR A 11 -7.41 1.66 -1.73
CA TYR A 11 -7.75 0.41 -2.41
C TYR A 11 -7.65 -0.76 -1.44
N VAL A 12 -8.76 -1.47 -1.25
CA VAL A 12 -8.83 -2.65 -0.37
C VAL A 12 -8.88 -3.92 -1.22
N HIS A 13 -8.05 -4.90 -0.87
CA HIS A 13 -8.03 -6.21 -1.53
C HIS A 13 -7.82 -7.35 -0.53
N THR A 14 -8.34 -8.53 -0.85
CA THR A 14 -8.24 -9.72 0.01
C THR A 14 -7.32 -10.75 -0.65
N TYR A 15 -6.35 -11.25 0.11
CA TYR A 15 -5.35 -12.23 -0.34
C TYR A 15 -5.26 -13.39 0.66
N LEU A 16 -5.69 -14.60 0.29
CA LEU A 16 -5.53 -15.82 1.12
C LEU A 16 -5.91 -15.64 2.61
N GLY A 17 -7.05 -14.99 2.88
CA GLY A 17 -7.51 -14.71 4.25
C GLY A 17 -6.81 -13.55 4.97
N TYR A 18 -5.95 -12.79 4.27
CA TYR A 18 -5.44 -11.49 4.66
C TYR A 18 -6.21 -10.38 3.95
N GLN A 19 -6.35 -9.24 4.60
CA GLN A 19 -6.86 -8.00 4.04
C GLN A 19 -5.68 -7.04 3.84
N ALA A 20 -5.65 -6.38 2.69
CA ALA A 20 -4.67 -5.35 2.36
C ALA A 20 -5.38 -4.04 2.03
N SER A 21 -4.94 -2.93 2.65
CA SER A 21 -5.35 -1.56 2.36
C SER A 21 -4.18 -0.80 1.77
N ILE A 22 -4.32 -0.29 0.55
CA ILE A 22 -3.28 0.43 -0.17
C ILE A 22 -3.64 1.91 -0.18
N TYR A 23 -2.68 2.75 0.24
CA TYR A 23 -2.78 4.20 0.29
C TYR A 23 -1.73 4.78 -0.64
N VAL A 24 -2.16 5.56 -1.63
CA VAL A 24 -1.27 6.34 -2.50
C VAL A 24 -0.96 7.67 -1.82
N LEU A 25 0.31 8.04 -1.75
CA LEU A 25 0.78 9.26 -1.09
C LEU A 25 1.16 10.33 -2.11
N TRP A 26 0.80 11.57 -1.81
CA TRP A 26 1.06 12.72 -2.67
C TRP A 26 1.82 13.81 -1.90
N GLY A 27 2.75 14.47 -2.59
CA GLY A 27 3.27 15.75 -2.12
C GLY A 27 2.25 16.85 -2.39
N ALA A 28 2.19 17.87 -1.54
CA ALA A 28 1.18 18.94 -1.63
C ALA A 28 1.19 19.73 -2.95
N SER A 29 2.25 19.64 -3.74
CA SER A 29 2.43 20.37 -5.00
C SER A 29 2.87 19.47 -6.17
N ASP A 30 2.86 18.15 -5.97
CA ASP A 30 3.31 17.21 -6.99
C ASP A 30 2.11 16.67 -7.78
N GLU A 31 2.23 16.65 -9.11
CA GLU A 31 1.24 16.03 -10.01
C GLU A 31 1.40 14.50 -10.11
N SER A 32 2.43 13.95 -9.46
CA SER A 32 2.74 12.53 -9.44
C SER A 32 2.75 12.00 -8.01
N PRO A 33 2.26 10.78 -7.74
CA PRO A 33 2.37 10.20 -6.42
C PRO A 33 3.83 10.07 -5.97
N THR A 34 4.10 10.38 -4.71
CA THR A 34 5.45 10.39 -4.13
C THR A 34 5.73 9.18 -3.26
N GLY A 35 4.74 8.32 -3.07
CA GLY A 35 4.90 7.11 -2.28
C GLY A 35 3.63 6.28 -2.20
N MET A 36 3.73 5.20 -1.45
CA MET A 36 2.62 4.32 -1.14
C MET A 36 2.83 3.63 0.21
N LEU A 37 1.73 3.44 0.95
CA LEU A 37 1.64 2.60 2.13
C LEU A 37 0.69 1.43 1.85
N VAL A 38 1.04 0.24 2.34
CA VAL A 38 0.17 -0.94 2.29
C VAL A 38 0.04 -1.49 3.70
N GLU A 39 -1.16 -1.57 4.22
CA GLU A 39 -1.45 -2.25 5.49
C GLU A 39 -2.01 -3.63 5.17
N VAL A 40 -1.30 -4.69 5.56
CA VAL A 40 -1.69 -6.08 5.28
C VAL A 40 -1.74 -6.91 6.55
N GLY A 41 -2.85 -7.61 6.80
CA GLY A 41 -3.04 -8.40 8.01
C GLY A 41 -4.23 -9.35 7.93
N LYS A 42 -4.27 -10.36 8.80
CA LYS A 42 -5.47 -11.20 8.94
C LYS A 42 -6.58 -10.41 9.65
N PRO A 43 -7.87 -10.64 9.32
CA PRO A 43 -8.97 -10.09 10.10
C PRO A 43 -8.82 -10.40 11.59
N GLY A 44 -8.90 -9.36 12.43
CA GLY A 44 -8.71 -9.46 13.88
C GLY A 44 -7.25 -9.56 14.38
N GLY A 45 -6.27 -9.59 13.47
CA GLY A 45 -4.84 -9.53 13.82
C GLY A 45 -4.26 -8.12 13.70
N THR A 46 -3.05 -7.92 14.22
CA THR A 46 -2.29 -6.67 14.03
C THR A 46 -1.80 -6.58 12.58
N PRO A 47 -2.21 -5.56 11.80
CA PRO A 47 -1.75 -5.40 10.43
C PRO A 47 -0.28 -4.99 10.39
N ARG A 48 0.42 -5.40 9.32
CA ARG A 48 1.78 -4.97 9.00
C ARG A 48 1.72 -3.85 7.97
N THR A 49 2.42 -2.76 8.23
CA THR A 49 2.62 -1.69 7.25
C THR A 49 3.86 -1.96 6.39
N LEU A 50 3.68 -1.94 5.07
CA LEU A 50 4.73 -1.94 4.06
C LEU A 50 4.74 -0.55 3.40
N ARG A 51 5.92 -0.03 3.06
CA ARG A 51 6.04 1.34 2.51
C ARG A 51 7.01 1.35 1.33
N ALA A 52 6.62 2.05 0.27
CA ALA A 52 7.50 2.44 -0.81
C ALA A 52 7.55 3.98 -0.85
N SER A 53 8.76 4.56 -0.77
CA SER A 53 8.96 6.01 -0.85
C SER A 53 9.75 6.34 -2.10
N ARG A 54 9.03 6.45 -3.22
CA ARG A 54 9.55 6.85 -4.52
C ARG A 54 8.45 7.54 -5.30
N GLN A 55 8.83 8.40 -6.24
CA GLN A 55 7.89 8.94 -7.20
C GLN A 55 7.38 7.82 -8.12
N PHE A 56 6.07 7.79 -8.34
CA PHE A 56 5.39 6.92 -9.29
C PHE A 56 4.88 7.77 -10.46
N SER A 57 4.82 7.18 -11.64
CA SER A 57 4.36 7.85 -12.86
C SER A 57 2.84 8.09 -12.84
N SER A 58 2.10 7.34 -12.02
CA SER A 58 0.64 7.47 -11.84
C SER A 58 0.17 6.79 -10.56
N SER A 59 -1.04 7.11 -10.09
CA SER A 59 -1.69 6.39 -8.98
C SER A 59 -1.93 4.91 -9.31
N THR A 60 -2.22 4.60 -10.58
CA THR A 60 -2.36 3.22 -11.06
C THR A 60 -1.08 2.42 -10.89
N GLU A 61 0.09 2.99 -11.23
CA GLU A 61 1.38 2.32 -10.99
C GLU A 61 1.56 2.03 -9.50
N ALA A 62 1.33 3.03 -8.64
CA ALA A 62 1.43 2.87 -7.20
C ALA A 62 0.50 1.76 -6.69
N ILE A 63 -0.77 1.71 -7.13
CA ILE A 63 -1.73 0.67 -6.72
C ILE A 63 -1.27 -0.72 -7.16
N LEU A 64 -0.79 -0.87 -8.41
CA LEU A 64 -0.32 -2.15 -8.92
C LEU A 64 0.89 -2.66 -8.13
N GLU A 65 1.85 -1.79 -7.86
CA GLU A 65 3.01 -2.12 -7.01
C GLU A 65 2.58 -2.49 -5.59
N GLY A 66 1.57 -1.80 -5.03
CA GLY A 66 1.00 -2.12 -3.72
C GLY A 66 0.38 -3.49 -3.64
N LYS A 67 -0.34 -3.89 -4.69
CA LYS A 67 -0.91 -5.23 -4.80
C LYS A 67 0.18 -6.29 -4.82
N VAL A 68 1.23 -6.09 -5.62
CA VAL A 68 2.37 -7.01 -5.71
C VAL A 68 3.07 -7.13 -4.35
N MET A 69 3.31 -6.02 -3.66
CA MET A 69 3.92 -6.02 -2.33
C MET A 69 3.06 -6.77 -1.30
N ALA A 70 1.73 -6.55 -1.31
CA ALA A 70 0.80 -7.26 -0.43
C ALA A 70 0.81 -8.77 -0.70
N GLU A 71 0.75 -9.16 -1.96
CA GLU A 71 0.74 -10.55 -2.39
C GLU A 71 2.03 -11.27 -1.99
N GLN A 72 3.19 -10.68 -2.27
CA GLN A 72 4.50 -11.23 -1.87
C GLN A 72 4.59 -11.40 -0.36
N TYR A 73 4.10 -10.44 0.43
CA TYR A 73 4.07 -10.57 1.88
C TYR A 73 3.21 -11.77 2.31
N VAL A 74 2.00 -11.90 1.77
CA VAL A 74 1.09 -12.99 2.12
C VAL A 74 1.66 -14.34 1.73
N GLN A 75 2.24 -14.47 0.53
CA GLN A 75 2.90 -15.70 0.09
C GLN A 75 4.08 -16.08 1.01
N ASN A 76 4.88 -15.10 1.43
CA ASN A 76 5.98 -15.34 2.37
C ASN A 76 5.50 -15.78 3.76
N GLN A 77 4.37 -15.25 4.24
CA GLN A 77 3.77 -15.72 5.51
C GLN A 77 3.19 -17.12 5.37
N ALA A 78 2.53 -17.43 4.26
CA ALA A 78 1.97 -18.76 4.00
C ALA A 78 3.06 -19.84 3.89
N SER A 79 4.20 -19.50 3.28
CA SER A 79 5.35 -20.41 3.14
C SER A 79 6.08 -20.67 4.47
N ARG A 80 5.82 -19.85 5.48
CA ARG A 80 6.42 -19.94 6.83
C ARG A 80 5.51 -20.62 7.86
N ALA A 81 4.25 -20.89 7.51
CA ALA A 81 3.26 -21.57 8.35
C ALA A 81 3.29 -23.07 8.10
#